data_AF-A0A183HSK1-F1
#
_entry.id   AF-A0A183HSK1-F1
#
_cell.length_a   1.000
_cell.length_b   1.000
_cell.length_c   1.000
_cell.angle_alpha   90.00
_cell.angle_beta   90.00
_cell.angle_gamma   90.00
#
_symmetry.space_group_name_H-M   'P 1'
#
loop_
_entity.id
_entity.type
_entity.pdbx_description
1 polymer ?
#
loop_
_entity_poly.entity_id
_entity_poly.type
_entity_poly.pdbx_seq_one_letter_code
_entity_poly.pdbx_strand_id
1 'polypeptide(L)'
;MRGVSANGHSANYVETEQLVEYDKDGDPKQRYLTALVQVRGSIPLFWSQRPNLHWQPEPILNPIDDQSEAFKRHMIIQRNIYGGRHVSNFANVFSGFLTVLLFNKRVN
;
A
#
# COMPACT_ATOMS: atom_id res chain seq x y z
N MET A 1 7.30 15.14 -3.36
CA MET A 1 5.83 14.95 -3.49
C MET A 1 5.42 13.89 -2.48
N ARG A 2 4.46 14.17 -1.60
CA ARG A 2 3.89 13.23 -0.61
C ARG A 2 2.39 13.09 -0.91
N GLY A 3 1.77 11.98 -0.53
CA GLY A 3 0.34 11.75 -0.78
C GLY A 3 0.02 11.11 -2.12
N VAL A 4 -1.15 11.40 -2.69
CA VAL A 4 -1.66 10.80 -3.93
C VAL A 4 -1.61 11.78 -5.10
N SER A 5 -1.38 11.27 -6.31
CA SER A 5 -1.52 12.06 -7.55
C SER A 5 -2.98 12.15 -7.98
N ALA A 6 -3.30 13.10 -8.88
CA ALA A 6 -4.65 13.23 -9.47
C ALA A 6 -5.13 11.93 -10.17
N ASN A 7 -4.20 11.08 -10.58
CA ASN A 7 -4.45 9.79 -11.22
C ASN A 7 -4.67 8.65 -10.19
N GLY A 8 -4.61 8.91 -8.89
CA GLY A 8 -4.83 7.91 -7.83
C GLY A 8 -3.58 7.11 -7.44
N HIS A 9 -2.39 7.48 -7.92
CA HIS A 9 -1.14 6.81 -7.54
C HIS A 9 -0.56 7.43 -6.28
N SER A 10 -0.31 6.59 -5.26
CA SER A 10 0.33 7.03 -4.03
C SER A 10 1.84 7.20 -4.20
N ALA A 11 2.42 8.23 -3.59
CA ALA A 11 3.85 8.45 -3.51
C ALA A 11 4.53 7.43 -2.58
N ASN A 12 5.83 7.19 -2.76
CA ASN A 12 6.61 6.21 -1.99
C ASN A 12 6.02 4.79 -2.03
N TYR A 13 5.41 4.42 -3.16
CA TYR A 13 4.83 3.11 -3.39
C TYR A 13 5.93 2.05 -3.52
N VAL A 14 5.85 1.01 -2.70
CA VAL A 14 6.76 -0.12 -2.70
C VAL A 14 5.96 -1.39 -2.59
N GLU A 15 6.24 -2.34 -3.47
CA GLU A 15 5.73 -3.71 -3.42
C GLU A 15 6.84 -4.63 -2.91
N THR A 16 6.49 -5.58 -2.06
CA THR A 16 7.39 -6.61 -1.54
C THR A 16 6.70 -7.95 -1.71
N GLU A 17 7.28 -8.82 -2.52
CA GLU A 17 6.78 -10.16 -2.77
C GLU A 17 7.67 -11.19 -2.08
N GLN A 18 7.04 -12.10 -1.31
CA GLN A 18 7.68 -13.24 -0.69
C GLN A 18 7.18 -14.51 -1.36
N LEU A 19 8.10 -15.26 -1.97
CA LEU A 19 7.83 -16.56 -2.58
C LEU A 19 8.20 -17.68 -1.61
N VAL A 20 7.33 -18.67 -1.49
CA VAL A 20 7.54 -19.88 -0.69
C VAL A 20 7.24 -21.08 -1.55
N GLU A 21 8.26 -21.89 -1.81
CA GLU A 21 8.13 -23.20 -2.45
C GLU A 21 8.24 -24.29 -1.39
N TYR A 22 7.31 -25.25 -1.41
CA TYR A 22 7.34 -26.38 -0.48
C TYR A 22 6.74 -27.65 -1.09
N ASP A 23 7.25 -28.81 -0.65
CA ASP A 23 6.68 -30.10 -0.98
C ASP A 23 5.45 -30.35 -0.11
N LYS A 24 4.29 -30.52 -0.73
CA LYS A 24 3.06 -30.84 0.00
C LYS A 24 3.16 -32.24 0.58
N ASP A 25 2.88 -32.34 1.88
CA ASP A 25 2.91 -33.60 2.63
C ASP A 25 4.28 -34.33 2.54
N GLY A 26 5.35 -33.61 2.19
CA GLY A 26 6.70 -34.16 2.01
C GLY A 26 6.90 -34.96 0.72
N ASP A 27 5.96 -34.92 -0.23
CA ASP A 27 6.12 -35.58 -1.54
C ASP A 27 6.88 -34.66 -2.52
N PRO A 28 8.11 -35.03 -2.94
CA PRO A 28 8.91 -34.23 -3.88
C PRO A 28 8.28 -34.08 -5.26
N LYS A 29 7.25 -34.87 -5.58
CA LYS A 29 6.48 -34.77 -6.83
C LYS A 29 5.34 -33.75 -6.75
N GLN A 30 4.98 -33.29 -5.55
CA GLN A 30 3.92 -32.34 -5.30
C GLN A 30 4.47 -31.03 -4.73
N ARG A 31 5.16 -30.26 -5.58
CA ARG A 31 5.66 -28.93 -5.22
C ARG A 31 4.55 -27.90 -5.35
N TYR A 32 4.43 -27.07 -4.32
CA TYR A 32 3.52 -25.93 -4.28
C TYR A 32 4.35 -24.65 -4.21
N LEU A 33 3.96 -23.66 -5.02
CA LEU A 33 4.51 -22.31 -4.97
C LEU A 33 3.44 -21.35 -4.47
N THR A 34 3.74 -20.61 -3.42
CA THR A 34 2.87 -19.56 -2.88
C THR A 34 3.59 -18.24 -2.89
N ALA A 35 2.86 -17.16 -3.19
CA ALA A 35 3.36 -15.80 -3.14
C ALA A 35 2.54 -14.96 -2.14
N LEU A 36 3.24 -14.21 -1.29
CA LEU A 36 2.66 -13.19 -0.43
C LEU A 36 3.16 -11.83 -0.90
N VAL A 37 2.26 -10.98 -1.36
CA VAL A 37 2.56 -9.62 -1.80
C VAL A 37 2.13 -8.64 -0.72
N GLN A 38 3.05 -7.83 -0.22
CA GLN A 38 2.80 -6.71 0.67
C GLN A 38 3.10 -5.41 -0.07
N VAL A 39 2.13 -4.51 -0.11
CA VAL A 39 2.30 -3.16 -0.65
C VAL A 39 2.39 -2.18 0.51
N ARG A 40 3.32 -1.23 0.43
CA ARG A 40 3.41 -0.09 1.33
C ARG A 40 3.49 1.19 0.53
N GLY A 41 2.85 2.26 0.99
CA GLY A 41 2.88 3.54 0.28
C GLY A 41 2.45 4.69 1.17
N SER A 42 2.57 5.93 0.68
CA SER A 42 2.00 7.08 1.39
C SER A 42 0.49 6.90 1.53
N ILE A 43 -0.11 7.49 2.57
CA ILE A 43 -1.57 7.54 2.63
C ILE A 43 -2.11 8.25 1.37
N PRO A 44 -3.13 7.69 0.69
CA PRO A 44 -3.62 8.20 -0.58
C PRO A 44 -4.56 9.40 -0.39
N LEU A 45 -4.01 10.49 0.16
CA LEU A 45 -4.65 11.78 0.38
C LEU A 45 -3.81 12.87 -0.28
N PHE A 46 -4.42 14.00 -0.60
CA PHE A 46 -3.68 15.19 -1.03
C PHE A 46 -3.17 15.93 0.20
N TRP A 47 -1.89 15.72 0.51
CA TRP A 47 -1.23 16.35 1.64
C TRP A 47 0.17 16.83 1.29
N SER A 48 0.58 17.89 1.98
CA SER A 48 1.92 18.44 1.86
C SER A 48 2.56 18.56 3.24
N GLN A 49 3.87 18.43 3.27
CA GLN A 49 4.67 18.65 4.47
C GLN A 49 5.82 19.54 4.03
N ARG A 50 5.73 20.83 4.37
CA ARG A 50 6.78 21.79 4.04
C ARG A 50 7.92 21.63 5.03
N PRO A 51 9.18 21.57 4.58
CA PRO A 51 10.32 21.58 5.49
C PRO A 51 10.27 22.82 6.37
N ASN A 52 10.37 22.66 7.68
CA ASN A 52 10.54 23.74 8.65
C ASN A 52 11.71 23.40 9.58
N LEU A 53 12.05 24.31 10.50
CA LEU A 53 13.12 24.07 11.48
C LEU A 53 12.71 23.06 12.58
N HIS A 54 11.49 22.50 12.51
CA HIS A 54 11.05 21.50 13.48
C HIS A 54 11.47 20.11 13.01
N TRP A 55 11.82 19.27 13.98
CA TRP A 55 12.24 17.89 13.74
C TRP A 55 11.22 17.07 12.94
N GLN A 56 9.92 17.34 13.15
CA GLN A 56 8.84 16.73 12.40
C GLN A 56 7.81 17.81 12.05
N PRO A 57 7.85 18.37 10.82
CA PRO A 57 6.84 19.32 10.38
C PRO A 57 5.46 18.66 10.37
N GLU A 58 4.42 19.39 10.73
CA GLU A 58 3.06 18.84 10.68
C GLU A 58 2.60 18.64 9.23
N PRO A 59 1.89 17.53 8.95
CA PRO A 59 1.23 17.31 7.66
C PRO A 59 0.06 18.28 7.49
N ILE A 60 -0.06 18.88 6.31
CA ILE A 60 -1.16 19.77 5.96
C ILE A 60 -1.96 19.11 4.84
N LEU A 61 -3.24 18.83 5.10
CA LEU A 61 -4.19 18.41 4.06
C LEU A 61 -4.54 19.61 3.18
N ASN A 62 -4.65 19.40 1.87
CA ASN A 62 -5.15 20.42 0.98
C ASN A 62 -6.69 20.50 1.11
N PRO A 63 -7.26 21.62 1.62
CA PRO A 63 -8.70 21.70 1.88
C PRO A 63 -9.55 21.83 0.61
N ILE A 64 -8.94 22.19 -0.52
CA ILE A 64 -9.61 22.38 -1.81
C ILE A 64 -9.82 21.04 -2.53
N ASP A 65 -8.96 20.05 -2.24
CA ASP A 65 -8.94 18.78 -2.97
C ASP A 65 -9.93 17.76 -2.37
N ASP A 66 -10.64 17.02 -3.23
CA ASP A 66 -11.53 15.94 -2.80
C ASP A 66 -10.73 14.71 -2.37
N GLN A 67 -10.46 14.65 -1.06
CA GLN A 67 -9.77 13.57 -0.39
C GLN A 67 -10.49 12.23 -0.53
N SER A 68 -11.83 12.26 -0.56
CA SER A 68 -12.64 11.04 -0.60
C SER A 68 -12.55 10.37 -1.97
N GLU A 69 -12.58 11.17 -3.02
CA GLU A 69 -12.46 10.70 -4.40
C GLU A 69 -11.04 10.20 -4.68
N ALA A 70 -10.02 10.89 -4.18
CA ALA A 70 -8.63 10.46 -4.28
C ALA A 70 -8.40 9.07 -3.65
N PHE A 71 -8.92 8.89 -2.43
CA PHE A 71 -8.87 7.62 -1.71
C PHE A 71 -9.61 6.52 -2.47
N LYS A 72 -10.85 6.78 -2.93
CA LYS A 72 -11.65 5.81 -3.69
C LYS A 72 -10.93 5.35 -4.96
N ARG A 73 -10.40 6.29 -5.75
CA ARG A 73 -9.65 5.97 -6.97
C ARG A 73 -8.44 5.10 -6.68
N HIS A 74 -7.65 5.45 -5.66
CA HIS A 74 -6.51 4.64 -5.26
C HIS A 74 -6.93 3.21 -4.90
N MET A 75 -7.97 3.07 -4.08
CA MET A 75 -8.48 1.76 -3.65
C MET A 75 -9.03 0.92 -4.80
N ILE A 76 -9.69 1.54 -5.79
CA ILE A 76 -10.13 0.86 -7.01
C ILE A 76 -8.94 0.35 -7.81
N ILE A 77 -7.90 1.16 -7.98
CA ILE A 77 -6.65 0.75 -8.66
C ILE A 77 -6.02 -0.45 -7.94
N GLN A 78 -5.87 -0.37 -6.62
CA GLN A 78 -5.31 -1.47 -5.82
C GLN A 78 -6.15 -2.75 -5.93
N ARG A 79 -7.48 -2.62 -5.89
CA ARG A 79 -8.39 -3.75 -6.09
C ARG A 79 -8.26 -4.37 -7.48
N ASN A 80 -8.11 -3.57 -8.53
CA ASN A 80 -7.98 -4.05 -9.90
C ASN A 80 -6.65 -4.78 -10.14
N ILE A 81 -5.56 -4.34 -9.49
CA ILE A 81 -4.23 -4.94 -9.65
C ILE A 81 -4.13 -6.26 -8.86
N TYR A 82 -4.49 -6.24 -7.57
CA TYR A 82 -4.22 -7.38 -6.68
C TYR A 82 -5.45 -8.26 -6.39
N GLY A 83 -6.65 -7.85 -6.79
CA GLY A 83 -7.88 -8.62 -6.60
C GLY A 83 -8.30 -8.85 -5.14
N GLY A 84 -7.60 -8.25 -4.18
CA GLY A 84 -7.69 -8.61 -2.75
C GLY A 84 -8.97 -8.19 -2.04
N ARG A 85 -9.42 -9.06 -1.12
CA ARG A 85 -10.57 -8.88 -0.21
C ARG A 85 -10.21 -8.22 1.13
N HIS A 86 -8.93 -8.06 1.45
CA HIS A 86 -8.47 -7.59 2.77
C HIS A 86 -7.56 -6.37 2.61
N VAL A 87 -8.06 -5.21 3.05
CA VAL A 87 -7.31 -3.96 3.12
C VAL A 87 -7.25 -3.57 4.59
N SER A 88 -6.05 -3.51 5.16
CA SER A 88 -5.83 -3.12 6.56
C SER A 88 -4.95 -1.88 6.62
N ASN A 89 -5.55 -0.70 6.74
CA ASN A 89 -4.79 0.55 6.87
C ASN A 89 -4.34 0.75 8.32
N PHE A 90 -3.03 0.64 8.59
CA PHE A 90 -2.45 1.01 9.88
C PHE A 90 -1.88 2.43 9.80
N ALA A 91 -2.67 3.43 10.20
CA ALA A 91 -2.17 4.79 10.34
C ALA A 91 -1.32 4.89 11.63
N ASN A 92 0.00 4.72 11.51
CA ASN A 92 0.93 4.97 12.61
C ASN A 92 1.46 6.41 12.54
N VAL A 93 1.13 7.23 13.53
CA VAL A 93 1.42 8.67 13.58
C VAL A 93 2.90 8.98 13.87
N PHE A 94 3.73 7.97 14.21
CA PHE A 94 5.07 8.20 14.75
C PHE A 94 6.21 8.45 13.74
N SER A 95 6.01 8.31 12.42
CA SER A 95 7.12 8.57 11.47
C SER A 95 6.71 8.88 10.02
N GLY A 96 5.43 8.74 9.66
CA GLY A 96 5.01 8.95 8.28
C GLY A 96 3.76 8.14 8.00
N PHE A 97 2.79 8.81 7.42
CA PHE A 97 1.53 8.24 6.97
C PHE A 97 1.79 7.13 5.96
N LEU A 98 1.81 5.88 6.42
CA LEU A 98 2.03 4.67 5.64
C LEU A 98 0.72 3.88 5.53
N THR A 99 0.32 3.53 4.32
CA THR A 99 -0.71 2.51 4.07
C THR A 99 -0.01 1.20 3.76
N VAL A 100 -0.46 0.11 4.38
CA VAL A 100 0.04 -1.25 4.15
C VAL A 100 -1.12 -2.11 3.62
N LEU A 101 -0.93 -2.82 2.52
CA LEU A 101 -1.90 -3.77 1.96
C LEU A 101 -1.25 -5.15 1.84
N LEU A 102 -2.00 -6.20 2.17
CA LEU A 102 -1.52 -7.58 2.15
C LEU A 102 -2.39 -8.41 1.20
N PHE A 103 -1.74 -9.07 0.25
CA PHE A 103 -2.38 -9.88 -0.77
C PHE A 103 -1.73 -11.26 -0.82
N ASN A 104 -2.55 -12.31 -0.66
CA ASN A 104 -2.10 -13.69 -0.80
C ASN A 104 -2.45 -14.19 -2.20
N LYS A 105 -1.44 -14.63 -2.95
CA LYS A 105 -1.59 -15.19 -4.29
C LYS A 105 -1.12 -16.64 -4.27
N ARG A 106 -2.05 -17.58 -4.41
CA ARG A 106 -1.69 -18.97 -4.70
C ARG A 106 -1.29 -19.07 -6.17
N VAL A 107 -0.13 -19.63 -6.44
CA VAL A 107 0.33 -19.96 -7.78
C VAL A 107 0.09 -21.47 -7.93
N ASN A 108 -1.02 -21.83 -8.57
CA ASN A 108 -1.33 -23.22 -8.91
C ASN A 108 -0.68 -23.60 -10.24
#